data_AF-A0A2G2XXM9-F1
#
_entry.id   AF-A0A2G2XXM9-F1
#
_cell.length_a   1.000
_cell.length_b   1.000
_cell.length_c   1.000
_cell.angle_alpha   90.00
_cell.angle_beta   90.00
_cell.angle_gamma   90.00
#
_symmetry.space_group_name_H-M   'P 1'
#
loop_
_entity.id
_entity.type
_entity.pdbx_description
1 polymer ?
#
loop_
_entity_poly.entity_id
_entity_poly.type
_entity_poly.pdbx_seq_one_letter_code
_entity_poly.pdbx_strand_id
1 'polypeptide(L)'
;MISQQFLQRTILYPSSLLYTPDRFATFLVQQFGRQLRILHGFGARKVAVSNIGLLGCLPEITSVFGRNASGCADIVNNNVELYNQKLKVLIDNLNTNLPGASFIILNQTSISTGGPPTGLTIFDRPCCKVLPNTTAKGQCIRGQIPCNNRNEFVFFDNFHPTEAANLAIASR
;
A
#
# COMPACT_ATOMS: atom_id res chain seq x y z
N MET A 1 -4.78 -4.69 -0.64
CA MET A 1 -5.37 -5.89 -0.03
C MET A 1 -4.36 -7.02 0.22
N ILE A 2 -3.38 -7.26 -0.66
CA ILE A 2 -2.47 -8.42 -0.55
C ILE A 2 -1.38 -8.27 0.55
N SER A 3 -0.90 -7.07 0.85
CA SER A 3 0.13 -6.83 1.89
C SER A 3 -0.40 -6.91 3.33
N GLN A 4 -1.69 -6.60 3.53
CA GLN A 4 -2.39 -6.70 4.81
C GLN A 4 -2.45 -8.16 5.31
N GLN A 5 -2.50 -9.13 4.38
CA GLN A 5 -2.67 -10.54 4.69
C GLN A 5 -1.42 -11.16 5.33
N PHE A 6 -0.22 -10.66 5.02
CA PHE A 6 1.00 -11.13 5.70
C PHE A 6 1.08 -10.63 7.15
N LEU A 7 0.50 -9.47 7.43
CA LEU A 7 0.64 -8.80 8.72
C LEU A 7 -0.38 -9.28 9.75
N GLN A 8 -1.49 -9.90 9.31
CA GLN A 8 -2.52 -10.43 10.19
C GLN A 8 -2.29 -11.93 10.46
N ARG A 9 -1.80 -12.27 11.66
CA ARG A 9 -1.77 -13.67 12.16
C ARG A 9 -3.19 -14.12 12.51
N THR A 10 -3.98 -14.44 11.50
CA THR A 10 -5.32 -15.01 11.68
C THR A 10 -5.43 -16.32 10.91
N ILE A 11 -6.35 -17.20 11.32
CA ILE A 11 -6.66 -18.46 10.61
C ILE A 11 -7.08 -18.16 9.16
N LEU A 12 -7.67 -17.00 8.91
CA LEU A 12 -8.12 -16.56 7.58
C LEU A 12 -6.96 -16.17 6.65
N TYR A 13 -5.81 -15.74 7.19
CA TYR A 13 -4.63 -15.34 6.42
C TYR A 13 -3.35 -15.97 7.00
N PRO A 14 -3.11 -17.27 6.78
CA PRO A 14 -1.95 -17.97 7.34
C PRO A 14 -0.64 -17.66 6.60
N SER A 15 -0.59 -16.65 5.73
CA SER A 15 0.60 -16.36 4.90
C SER A 15 1.88 -16.18 5.72
N SER A 16 1.81 -15.58 6.91
CA SER A 16 2.96 -15.45 7.81
C SER A 16 3.39 -16.76 8.48
N LEU A 17 2.54 -17.79 8.46
CA LEU A 17 2.85 -19.15 8.94
C LEU A 17 3.45 -19.99 7.80
N LEU A 18 3.10 -19.70 6.55
CA LEU A 18 3.49 -20.47 5.38
C LEU A 18 4.75 -19.95 4.69
N TYR A 19 5.06 -18.65 4.83
CA TYR A 19 6.14 -17.99 4.11
C TYR A 19 6.98 -17.10 5.02
N THR A 20 8.28 -17.05 4.73
CA THR A 20 9.13 -15.93 5.17
C THR A 20 8.75 -14.66 4.38
N PRO A 21 9.07 -13.45 4.88
CA PRO A 21 8.78 -12.21 4.15
C PRO A 21 9.31 -12.20 2.71
N ASP A 22 10.55 -12.65 2.51
CA ASP A 22 11.16 -12.72 1.17
C ASP A 22 10.46 -13.71 0.23
N ARG A 23 10.08 -14.89 0.74
CA ARG A 23 9.33 -15.88 -0.03
C ARG A 23 7.94 -15.38 -0.38
N PHE A 24 7.28 -14.69 0.55
CA PHE A 24 5.98 -14.09 0.31
C PHE A 24 6.08 -12.98 -0.74
N ALA A 25 7.05 -12.05 -0.61
CA ALA A 25 7.32 -11.02 -1.61
C ALA A 25 7.57 -11.62 -3.01
N THR A 26 8.36 -12.69 -3.08
CA THR A 26 8.60 -13.43 -4.32
C THR A 26 7.32 -14.02 -4.89
N PHE A 27 6.49 -14.67 -4.07
CA PHE A 27 5.19 -15.20 -4.48
C PHE A 27 4.28 -14.09 -5.04
N LEU A 28 4.18 -12.95 -4.36
CA LEU A 28 3.37 -11.82 -4.80
C LEU A 28 3.82 -11.24 -6.14
N VAL A 29 5.12 -11.01 -6.31
CA VAL A 29 5.67 -10.49 -7.57
C VAL A 29 5.48 -11.48 -8.70
N GLN A 30 5.61 -12.79 -8.45
CA GLN A 30 5.34 -13.81 -9.48
C GLN A 30 3.87 -13.81 -9.91
N GLN A 31 2.91 -13.75 -8.98
CA GLN A 31 1.49 -13.66 -9.32
C GLN A 31 1.17 -12.39 -10.09
N PHE A 32 1.70 -11.25 -9.65
CA PHE A 32 1.45 -9.98 -10.33
C PHE A 32 2.09 -9.96 -11.73
N GLY A 33 3.30 -10.51 -11.88
CA GLY A 33 3.95 -10.66 -13.18
C GLY A 33 3.18 -11.57 -14.14
N ARG A 34 2.42 -12.57 -13.66
CA ARG A 34 1.50 -13.35 -14.52
C ARG A 34 0.36 -12.47 -15.01
N GLN A 35 -0.23 -11.66 -14.14
CA GLN A 35 -1.33 -10.76 -14.48
C GLN A 35 -0.89 -9.69 -15.51
N LEU A 36 0.31 -9.11 -15.35
CA LEU A 36 0.85 -8.14 -16.31
C LEU A 36 1.11 -8.75 -17.70
N ARG A 37 1.58 -10.01 -17.74
CA ARG A 37 1.74 -10.74 -19.01
C ARG A 37 0.40 -11.03 -19.68
N ILE A 38 -0.63 -11.41 -18.91
CA ILE A 38 -2.00 -11.60 -19.42
C ILE A 38 -2.53 -10.27 -20.00
N LEU A 39 -2.36 -9.17 -19.26
CA LEU A 39 -2.79 -7.85 -19.71
C LEU A 39 -2.08 -7.42 -21.01
N HIS A 40 -0.78 -7.69 -21.14
CA HIS A 40 -0.04 -7.48 -22.40
C HIS A 40 -0.55 -8.39 -23.53
N GLY A 41 -0.88 -9.64 -23.22
CA GLY A 41 -1.51 -10.58 -24.15
C GLY A 41 -2.83 -10.07 -24.73
N PHE A 42 -3.59 -9.29 -23.95
CA PHE A 42 -4.80 -8.60 -24.41
C PHE A 42 -4.55 -7.28 -25.16
N GLY A 43 -3.29 -6.94 -25.45
CA GLY A 43 -2.93 -5.79 -26.28
C GLY A 43 -2.44 -4.57 -25.50
N ALA A 44 -2.37 -4.61 -24.16
CA ALA A 44 -1.79 -3.51 -23.41
C ALA A 44 -0.30 -3.34 -23.73
N ARG A 45 0.13 -2.10 -24.00
CA ARG A 45 1.52 -1.77 -24.32
C ARG A 45 2.12 -0.73 -23.39
N LYS A 46 1.31 0.22 -22.90
CA LYS A 46 1.72 1.25 -21.95
C LYS A 46 0.98 1.01 -20.64
N VAL A 47 1.70 0.69 -19.57
CA VAL A 47 1.08 0.33 -18.28
C VAL A 47 1.85 1.01 -17.15
N ALA A 48 1.15 1.81 -16.36
CA ALA A 48 1.69 2.36 -15.12
C ALA A 48 1.46 1.36 -13.98
N VAL A 49 2.54 0.97 -13.30
CA VAL A 49 2.52 -0.03 -12.24
C VAL A 49 2.91 0.65 -10.93
N SER A 50 1.99 0.68 -9.97
CA SER A 50 2.31 1.22 -8.65
C SER A 50 3.16 0.23 -7.86
N ASN A 51 4.27 0.70 -7.28
CA ASN A 51 4.88 -0.02 -6.17
C ASN A 51 4.06 0.20 -4.88
N ILE A 52 4.47 -0.41 -3.78
CA ILE A 52 3.79 -0.28 -2.49
C ILE A 52 4.47 0.84 -1.68
N GLY A 53 3.69 1.82 -1.23
CA GLY A 53 4.15 2.89 -0.35
C GLY A 53 4.42 2.42 1.10
N LEU A 54 4.63 3.36 2.02
CA LEU A 54 5.01 3.03 3.40
C LEU A 54 3.84 2.49 4.23
N LEU A 55 3.53 1.21 4.10
CA LEU A 55 2.45 0.56 4.85
C LEU A 55 2.67 0.61 6.36
N GLY A 56 3.92 0.65 6.82
CA GLY A 56 4.27 0.83 8.23
C GLY A 56 3.73 2.12 8.84
N CYS A 57 3.38 3.11 8.01
CA CYS A 57 2.87 4.41 8.45
C CYS A 57 1.33 4.46 8.54
N LEU A 58 0.63 3.40 8.12
CA LEU A 58 -0.83 3.36 8.24
C LEU A 58 -1.25 3.39 9.71
N PRO A 59 -2.32 4.12 10.09
CA PRO A 59 -2.79 4.17 11.47
C PRO A 59 -3.02 2.78 12.07
N GLU A 60 -3.61 1.84 11.32
CA GLU A 60 -3.83 0.49 11.84
C GLU A 60 -2.50 -0.23 12.11
N ILE A 61 -1.54 -0.11 11.19
CA ILE A 61 -0.26 -0.82 11.29
C ILE A 61 0.54 -0.27 12.47
N THR A 62 0.57 1.04 12.65
CA THR A 62 1.21 1.65 13.82
C THR A 62 0.49 1.31 15.14
N SER A 63 -0.84 1.10 15.11
CA SER A 63 -1.58 0.61 16.29
C SER A 63 -1.23 -0.82 16.67
N VAL A 64 -0.88 -1.69 15.71
CA VAL A 64 -0.59 -3.11 15.95
C VAL A 64 0.89 -3.35 16.25
N PHE A 65 1.79 -2.70 15.51
CA PHE A 65 3.23 -2.95 15.57
C PHE A 65 4.00 -1.87 16.34
N GLY A 66 3.32 -0.81 16.77
CA GLY A 66 3.94 0.35 17.40
C GLY A 66 4.58 1.31 16.39
N ARG A 67 5.06 2.44 16.91
CA ARG A 67 5.83 3.44 16.18
C ARG A 67 7.26 3.46 16.72
N ASN A 68 8.23 3.68 15.85
CA ASN A 68 9.59 4.00 16.26
C ASN A 68 9.90 5.49 16.04
N ALA A 69 11.17 5.87 16.06
CA ALA A 69 11.60 7.26 15.85
C ALA A 69 11.19 7.85 14.49
N SER A 70 10.94 7.03 13.46
CA SER A 70 10.44 7.47 12.14
C SER A 70 8.95 7.83 12.16
N GLY A 71 8.22 7.47 13.23
CA GLY A 71 6.77 7.58 13.30
C GLY A 71 6.02 6.40 12.65
N CYS A 72 6.73 5.45 12.06
CA CYS A 72 6.18 4.29 11.37
C CYS A 72 6.66 2.95 11.97
N ALA A 73 6.06 1.85 11.53
CA ALA A 73 6.51 0.49 11.86
C ALA A 73 7.54 0.00 10.83
N ASP A 74 8.83 0.19 11.11
CA ASP A 74 9.91 -0.13 10.16
C ASP A 74 9.97 -1.60 9.76
N ILE A 75 9.60 -2.52 10.66
CA ILE A 75 9.53 -3.96 10.33
C ILE A 75 8.60 -4.22 9.14
N VAL A 76 7.51 -3.47 9.02
CA VAL A 76 6.55 -3.58 7.92
C VAL A 76 7.11 -2.94 6.66
N ASN A 77 7.71 -1.75 6.77
CA ASN A 77 8.32 -1.06 5.64
C ASN A 77 9.49 -1.86 5.03
N ASN A 78 10.30 -2.53 5.86
CA ASN A 78 11.37 -3.42 5.41
C ASN A 78 10.83 -4.61 4.62
N ASN A 79 9.70 -5.19 5.04
CA ASN A 79 9.05 -6.27 4.29
C ASN A 79 8.46 -5.78 2.95
N VAL A 80 7.91 -4.56 2.93
CA VAL A 80 7.43 -3.90 1.70
C VAL A 80 8.57 -3.68 0.72
N GLU A 81 9.74 -3.27 1.22
CA GLU A 81 10.90 -3.00 0.38
C GLU A 81 11.39 -4.24 -0.37
N LEU A 82 11.33 -5.43 0.25
CA LEU A 82 11.62 -6.71 -0.43
C LEU A 82 10.72 -6.92 -1.65
N TYR A 83 9.42 -6.58 -1.55
CA TYR A 83 8.50 -6.64 -2.69
C TYR A 83 8.85 -5.60 -3.75
N ASN A 84 9.09 -4.35 -3.35
CA ASN A 84 9.37 -3.24 -4.27
C ASN A 84 10.64 -3.48 -5.10
N GLN A 85 11.70 -4.02 -4.49
CA GLN A 85 12.94 -4.37 -5.19
C GLN A 85 12.71 -5.47 -6.23
N LYS A 86 11.97 -6.53 -5.87
CA LYS A 86 11.62 -7.62 -6.80
C LYS A 86 10.68 -7.14 -7.91
N LEU A 87 9.75 -6.23 -7.60
CA LEU A 87 8.87 -5.60 -8.59
C LEU A 87 9.69 -4.83 -9.64
N LYS A 88 10.71 -4.07 -9.21
CA LYS A 88 11.59 -3.39 -10.15
C LYS A 88 12.21 -4.35 -11.16
N VAL A 89 12.80 -5.45 -10.68
CA VAL A 89 13.41 -6.49 -11.53
C VAL A 89 12.37 -7.10 -12.48
N LEU A 90 11.15 -7.36 -12.01
CA LEU A 90 10.07 -7.84 -12.86
C LEU A 90 9.73 -6.85 -13.98
N ILE A 91 9.58 -5.56 -13.67
CA ILE A 91 9.24 -4.53 -14.66
C ILE A 91 10.35 -4.39 -15.70
N ASP A 92 11.61 -4.37 -15.27
CA ASP A 92 12.76 -4.36 -16.18
C ASP A 92 12.71 -5.58 -17.13
N ASN A 93 12.47 -6.78 -16.58
CA ASN A 93 12.33 -8.01 -17.38
C ASN A 93 11.17 -7.96 -18.38
N LEU A 94 10.00 -7.43 -17.99
CA LEU A 94 8.85 -7.31 -18.89
C LEU A 94 9.15 -6.36 -20.05
N ASN A 95 9.78 -5.22 -19.78
CA ASN A 95 10.17 -4.26 -20.82
C ASN A 95 11.23 -4.81 -21.77
N THR A 96 12.16 -5.64 -21.30
CA THR A 96 13.16 -6.28 -22.15
C THR A 96 12.58 -7.38 -23.03
N ASN A 97 11.65 -8.19 -22.49
CA ASN A 97 11.25 -9.45 -23.14
C ASN A 97 9.90 -9.40 -23.84
N LEU A 98 9.08 -8.38 -23.60
CA LEU A 98 7.77 -8.24 -24.26
C LEU A 98 7.85 -7.20 -25.38
N PRO A 99 7.62 -7.59 -26.65
CA PRO A 99 7.66 -6.65 -27.77
C PRO A 99 6.71 -5.47 -27.58
N GLY A 100 7.24 -4.27 -27.78
CA GLY A 100 6.48 -3.01 -27.67
C GLY A 100 5.98 -2.68 -26.27
N ALA A 101 6.48 -3.34 -25.23
CA ALA A 101 6.09 -3.05 -23.85
C ALA A 101 6.75 -1.77 -23.32
N SER A 102 5.96 -1.02 -22.55
CA SER A 102 6.37 0.16 -21.81
C SER A 102 5.64 0.17 -20.46
N PHE A 103 6.24 -0.54 -19.51
CA PHE A 103 5.85 -0.56 -18.12
C PHE A 103 6.66 0.49 -17.36
N ILE A 104 5.99 1.36 -16.61
CA ILE A 104 6.64 2.34 -15.72
C ILE A 104 6.26 2.06 -14.27
N ILE A 105 7.13 2.40 -13.33
CA ILE A 105 6.82 2.31 -11.90
C ILE A 105 6.39 3.68 -11.39
N LEU A 106 5.19 3.75 -10.80
CA LEU A 106 4.79 4.87 -9.96
C LEU A 106 5.37 4.63 -8.56
N ASN A 107 6.34 5.45 -8.16
CA ASN A 107 7.10 5.27 -6.93
C ASN A 107 6.37 5.85 -5.69
N GLN A 108 5.40 5.10 -5.18
CA GLN A 108 4.66 5.41 -3.96
C GLN A 108 5.56 5.54 -2.74
N THR A 109 6.68 4.80 -2.66
CA THR A 109 7.65 4.96 -1.56
C THR A 109 8.20 6.38 -1.53
N SER A 110 8.67 6.88 -2.68
CA SER A 110 9.18 8.26 -2.80
C SER A 110 8.08 9.29 -2.59
N ILE A 111 6.85 9.02 -3.03
CA ILE A 111 5.71 9.91 -2.78
C ILE A 111 5.43 10.00 -1.27
N SER A 112 5.48 8.86 -0.57
CA SER A 112 5.24 8.78 0.87
C SER A 112 6.32 9.50 1.70
N THR A 113 7.58 9.51 1.25
CA THR A 113 8.68 10.17 1.96
C THR A 113 8.88 11.64 1.56
N GLY A 114 8.35 12.08 0.42
CA GLY A 114 8.52 13.43 -0.12
C GLY A 114 7.77 14.55 0.62
N GLY A 115 7.35 14.32 1.87
CA GLY A 115 6.57 15.24 2.68
C GLY A 115 5.10 15.31 2.26
N PRO A 116 4.21 15.75 3.16
CA PRO A 116 2.80 15.83 2.87
C PRO A 116 2.48 16.99 1.91
N PRO A 117 1.53 16.80 0.98
CA PRO A 117 1.03 17.92 0.18
C PRO A 117 0.47 19.05 1.04
N THR A 118 0.58 20.29 0.55
CA THR A 118 0.11 21.48 1.26
C THR A 118 -1.35 21.35 1.66
N GLY A 119 -1.67 21.65 2.92
CA GLY A 119 -3.02 21.59 3.47
C GLY A 119 -3.36 20.29 4.19
N LEU A 120 -2.60 19.20 3.97
CA LEU A 120 -2.71 17.98 4.77
C LEU A 120 -1.81 18.11 6.01
N THR A 121 -2.40 17.98 7.20
CA THR A 121 -1.71 18.20 8.48
C THR A 121 -1.95 17.09 9.50
N ILE A 122 -2.93 16.21 9.26
CA ILE A 122 -3.31 15.14 10.20
C ILE A 122 -3.01 13.78 9.56
N PHE A 123 -2.02 13.08 10.12
CA PHE A 123 -1.43 11.85 9.55
C PHE A 123 -1.62 10.61 10.41
N ASP A 124 -1.94 10.79 11.69
CA ASP A 124 -1.77 9.75 12.71
C ASP A 124 -3.09 9.07 13.11
N ARG A 125 -4.21 9.53 12.57
CA ARG A 125 -5.57 9.10 12.92
C ARG A 125 -6.54 9.27 11.73
N PRO A 126 -7.65 8.52 11.70
CA PRO A 126 -8.64 8.60 10.63
C PRO A 126 -9.59 9.80 10.80
N CYS A 127 -10.15 10.28 9.70
CA CYS A 127 -11.24 11.26 9.71
C CYS A 127 -12.58 10.65 10.16
N CYS A 128 -12.85 9.39 9.85
CA CYS A 128 -14.08 8.72 10.26
C CYS A 128 -13.93 8.04 11.63
N LYS A 129 -15.07 7.78 12.28
CA LYS A 129 -15.11 6.89 13.45
C LYS A 129 -14.90 5.45 13.00
N VAL A 130 -13.96 4.75 13.60
CA VAL A 130 -13.63 3.35 13.28
C VAL A 130 -14.10 2.39 14.37
N LEU A 131 -14.39 1.15 14.01
CA LEU A 131 -14.73 0.11 14.98
C LEU A 131 -13.48 -0.33 15.77
N PRO A 132 -13.46 -0.22 17.11
CA PRO A 132 -12.42 -0.87 17.90
C PRO A 132 -12.69 -2.38 17.96
N ASN A 133 -11.64 -3.19 17.77
CA ASN A 133 -11.61 -4.62 18.11
C ASN A 133 -12.74 -5.49 17.48
N THR A 134 -12.98 -5.35 16.18
CA THR A 134 -13.87 -6.22 15.40
C THR A 134 -13.14 -6.86 14.21
N THR A 135 -13.79 -7.76 13.46
CA THR A 135 -13.25 -8.30 12.19
C THR A 135 -12.99 -7.21 11.14
N ALA A 136 -13.66 -6.06 11.26
CA ALA A 136 -13.46 -4.87 10.43
C ALA A 136 -12.65 -3.77 11.16
N LYS A 137 -11.78 -4.16 12.11
CA LYS A 137 -10.96 -3.22 12.89
C LYS A 137 -10.23 -2.24 11.95
N GLY A 138 -10.36 -0.96 12.27
CA GLY A 138 -9.76 0.14 11.51
C GLY A 138 -10.56 0.65 10.32
N GLN A 139 -11.67 0.01 9.93
CA GLN A 139 -12.58 0.55 8.93
C GLN A 139 -13.66 1.44 9.57
N CYS A 140 -14.20 2.37 8.78
CA CYS A 140 -15.26 3.27 9.23
C CYS A 140 -16.53 2.54 9.69
N ILE A 141 -17.17 3.07 10.73
CA ILE A 141 -18.51 2.66 11.15
C ILE A 141 -19.52 3.12 10.09
N ARG A 142 -20.30 2.20 9.55
CA ARG A 142 -21.33 2.49 8.54
C ARG A 142 -22.36 3.49 9.09
N GLY A 143 -22.70 4.50 8.29
CA GLY A 143 -23.75 5.48 8.60
C GLY A 143 -23.35 6.56 9.60
N GLN A 144 -22.10 6.58 10.07
CA GLN A 144 -21.59 7.68 10.90
C GLN A 144 -21.13 8.86 10.06
N ILE A 145 -21.32 10.06 10.60
CA ILE A 145 -20.82 11.29 10.00
C ILE A 145 -19.30 11.36 10.21
N PRO A 146 -18.49 11.52 9.14
CA PRO A 146 -17.04 11.70 9.26
C PRO A 146 -16.67 13.10 9.78
N CYS A 147 -15.38 13.35 10.02
CA CYS A 147 -14.89 14.67 10.40
C CYS A 147 -15.29 15.77 9.38
N ASN A 148 -15.50 17.00 9.87
CA ASN A 148 -15.87 18.13 9.01
C ASN A 148 -14.69 18.64 8.17
N ASN A 149 -13.48 18.64 8.73
CA ASN A 149 -12.24 19.13 8.13
C ASN A 149 -11.47 18.03 7.36
N ARG A 150 -12.18 17.22 6.57
CA ARG A 150 -11.60 16.07 5.82
C ARG A 150 -10.45 16.42 4.88
N ASN A 151 -10.34 17.69 4.47
CA ASN A 151 -9.27 18.18 3.58
C ASN A 151 -7.92 18.32 4.30
N GLU A 152 -7.88 18.23 5.63
CA GLU A 152 -6.66 18.29 6.44
C GLU A 152 -6.12 16.88 6.78
N PHE A 153 -6.94 15.84 6.60
CA PHE A 153 -6.60 14.47 6.96
C PHE A 153 -6.01 13.71 5.78
N VAL A 154 -4.92 12.99 6.01
CA VAL A 154 -4.42 12.02 5.02
C VAL A 154 -5.32 10.80 4.95
N PHE A 155 -5.79 10.32 6.09
CA PHE A 155 -6.49 9.05 6.21
C PHE A 155 -7.99 9.23 6.43
N PHE A 156 -8.80 8.57 5.59
CA PHE A 156 -10.25 8.51 5.76
C PHE A 156 -10.62 7.52 6.87
N ASP A 157 -10.11 6.29 6.78
CA ASP A 157 -10.12 5.25 7.82
C ASP A 157 -8.67 4.86 8.18
N ASN A 158 -8.41 3.81 8.97
CA ASN A 158 -7.05 3.46 9.38
C ASN A 158 -6.14 2.91 8.25
N PHE A 159 -6.62 2.87 7.00
CA PHE A 159 -5.94 2.27 5.87
C PHE A 159 -5.96 3.13 4.61
N HIS A 160 -7.09 3.75 4.32
CA HIS A 160 -7.38 4.37 3.03
C HIS A 160 -7.23 5.89 3.11
N PRO A 161 -6.64 6.52 2.07
CA PRO A 161 -6.50 7.96 2.02
C PRO A 161 -7.84 8.67 1.81
N THR A 162 -7.92 9.93 2.27
CA THR A 162 -9.04 10.84 1.93
C THR A 162 -9.02 11.23 0.46
N GLU A 163 -10.12 11.80 -0.03
CA GLU A 163 -10.17 12.40 -1.38
C GLU A 163 -9.06 13.43 -1.58
N ALA A 164 -8.86 14.34 -0.61
CA ALA A 164 -7.80 15.36 -0.67
C ALA A 164 -6.41 14.75 -0.80
N ALA A 165 -6.11 13.69 -0.04
CA ALA A 165 -4.85 12.96 -0.17
C ALA A 165 -4.70 12.25 -1.52
N ASN A 166 -5.77 11.63 -2.05
CA ASN A 166 -5.72 11.01 -3.38
C ASN A 166 -5.47 12.03 -4.49
N LEU A 167 -6.16 13.19 -4.46
CA LEU A 167 -5.94 14.27 -5.44
C LEU A 167 -4.51 14.78 -5.41
N ALA A 168 -3.96 14.96 -4.22
CA ALA A 168 -2.62 15.49 -4.05
C ALA A 168 -1.50 14.48 -4.38
N ILE A 169 -1.78 13.17 -4.26
CA ILE A 169 -0.89 12.11 -4.76
C ILE A 169 -0.94 12.05 -6.29
N ALA A 170 -2.14 12.17 -6.88
CA ALA A 170 -2.34 12.10 -8.32
C ALA A 170 -1.70 13.28 -9.08
N SER A 171 -1.44 14.40 -8.41
CA SER A 171 -0.81 15.58 -9.00
C SER A 171 0.72 15.58 -8.96
N ARG A 172 1.36 14.46 -8.57
CA ARG A 172 2.82 14.29 -8.57
C ARG A 172 3.30 13.54 -9.80
#